data_AF-A0A917HN58-F1
#
_entry.id   AF-A0A917HN58-F1
#
_cell.length_a   1.000
_cell.length_b   1.000
_cell.length_c   1.000
_cell.angle_alpha   90.00
_cell.angle_beta   90.00
_cell.angle_gamma   90.00
#
_symmetry.space_group_name_H-M   'P 1'
#
loop_
_entity.id
_entity.type
_entity.pdbx_description
1 polymer ?
#
loop_
_entity_poly.entity_id
_entity_poly.type
_entity_poly.pdbx_seq_one_letter_code
_entity_poly.pdbx_strand_id
1 'polypeptide(L)' 'MANITVQPPLSNVQAELLKLFSTGIPDSQLLELKKVMAKFLLDQARDNADAIWDAKGYSDESLKQKLDND' A
#
# COMPACT_ATOMS: atom_id res chain seq x y z
N MET A 1 -19.58 7.40 -7.58
CA MET A 1 -19.13 6.22 -6.81
C MET A 1 -18.37 5.32 -7.77
N ALA A 2 -17.17 4.87 -7.41
CA ALA A 2 -16.43 3.93 -8.26
C ALA A 2 -17.15 2.57 -8.24
N ASN A 3 -17.43 1.99 -9.41
CA ASN A 3 -17.93 0.62 -9.49
C ASN A 3 -16.77 -0.33 -9.24
N ILE A 4 -16.78 -0.99 -8.08
CA ILE A 4 -15.80 -2.02 -7.73
C ILE A 4 -16.30 -3.35 -8.31
N THR A 5 -15.69 -3.81 -9.41
CA THR A 5 -15.98 -5.12 -9.99
C THR A 5 -15.07 -6.16 -9.35
N VAL A 6 -15.61 -7.02 -8.48
CA VAL A 6 -14.87 -8.17 -7.93
C VAL A 6 -14.76 -9.24 -9.01
N GLN A 7 -13.53 -9.61 -9.39
CA GLN A 7 -13.27 -10.70 -10.33
C GLN A 7 -12.98 -12.01 -9.58
N PRO A 8 -13.83 -13.04 -9.67
CA PRO A 8 -13.54 -14.36 -9.14
C PRO A 8 -12.52 -15.12 -10.00
N PRO A 9 -11.81 -16.12 -9.46
CA PRO A 9 -11.92 -16.65 -8.10
C PRO A 9 -11.01 -15.92 -7.10
N LEU A 10 -11.58 -15.58 -5.93
CA LEU A 10 -10.80 -15.04 -4.81
C LEU A 10 -10.09 -16.17 -4.08
N SER A 11 -8.88 -15.90 -3.58
CA SER A 11 -8.26 -16.75 -2.56
C SER A 11 -9.12 -16.78 -1.28
N ASN A 12 -8.94 -17.82 -0.47
CA ASN A 12 -9.65 -17.96 0.80
C ASN A 12 -9.51 -16.70 1.68
N VAL A 13 -8.30 -16.13 1.77
CA VAL A 13 -8.05 -14.91 2.57
C VAL A 13 -8.80 -13.69 2.00
N GLN A 14 -8.78 -13.50 0.68
CA GLN A 14 -9.54 -12.41 0.05
C GLN A 14 -11.04 -12.56 0.29
N ALA A 15 -11.58 -13.79 0.24
CA ALA A 15 -12.99 -14.05 0.52
C ALA A 15 -13.36 -13.78 2.00
N GLU A 16 -12.53 -14.19 2.95
CA GLU A 16 -12.75 -13.91 4.38
C GLU A 16 -12.71 -12.40 4.68
N LEU A 17 -11.79 -11.66 4.08
CA LEU A 17 -11.77 -10.19 4.20
C LEU A 17 -13.05 -9.55 3.67
N LEU A 18 -13.62 -10.07 2.59
CA LEU A 18 -14.90 -9.57 2.08
C LEU A 18 -16.07 -9.91 3.00
N LYS A 19 -16.10 -11.13 3.59
CA LYS A 19 -17.14 -11.53 4.55
C LYS A 19 -17.17 -10.64 5.78
N LEU A 20 -16.01 -10.15 6.23
CA LEU A 20 -15.89 -9.25 7.37
C LEU A 20 -16.75 -7.98 7.19
N PHE A 21 -16.79 -7.41 5.98
CA PHE A 21 -17.63 -6.24 5.66
C PHE A 21 -19.14 -6.52 5.77
N SER A 22 -19.57 -7.78 5.68
CA SER A 22 -20.98 -8.18 5.80
C SER A 22 -21.44 -8.39 7.25
N THR A 23 -20.55 -8.27 8.25
CA THR A 23 -20.87 -8.57 9.66
C THR A 23 -21.48 -7.39 10.45
N GLY A 24 -21.87 -6.30 9.78
CA GLY A 24 -22.48 -5.14 10.43
C GLY A 24 -21.49 -4.29 11.22
N ILE A 25 -20.22 -4.29 10.82
CA ILE A 25 -19.16 -3.48 11.45
C ILE A 25 -19.49 -1.99 11.29
N PRO A 26 -19.41 -1.18 12.36
CA PRO A 26 -19.61 0.26 12.26
C PRO A 26 -18.61 0.92 11.31
N ASP A 27 -19.05 1.92 10.55
CA ASP A 27 -18.21 2.67 9.60
C ASP A 27 -16.91 3.20 10.22
N SER A 28 -16.93 3.58 11.50
CA SER A 28 -15.74 4.03 12.22
C SER A 28 -14.66 2.95 12.32
N GLN A 29 -15.05 1.69 12.56
CA GLN A 29 -14.13 0.57 12.61
C GLN A 29 -13.68 0.15 11.21
N LEU A 30 -14.55 0.26 10.20
CA LEU A 30 -14.16 0.07 8.80
C LEU A 30 -13.10 1.09 8.35
N LEU A 31 -13.20 2.33 8.85
CA LEU A 31 -12.19 3.36 8.62
C LEU A 31 -10.85 3.00 9.26
N GLU A 32 -10.84 2.45 10.48
CA GLU A 32 -9.61 1.97 11.10
C GLU A 32 -9.00 0.80 10.32
N LEU A 33 -9.81 -0.16 9.88
CA LEU A 33 -9.33 -1.26 9.03
C LEU A 33 -8.72 -0.75 7.72
N LYS A 34 -9.33 0.28 7.10
CA LYS A 34 -8.77 0.95 5.92
C LYS A 34 -7.40 1.54 6.19
N LYS A 35 -7.17 2.15 7.35
CA LYS A 35 -5.85 2.69 7.73
C LYS A 35 -4.80 1.58 7.87
N VAL A 36 -5.16 0.43 8.44
CA VAL A 36 -4.26 -0.73 8.54
C VAL A 36 -3.83 -1.21 7.15
N MET A 37 -4.78 -1.38 6.23
CA MET A 37 -4.48 -1.77 4.85
C MET A 37 -3.62 -0.72 4.12
N ALA A 38 -3.92 0.57 4.31
CA ALA A 38 -3.13 1.65 3.73
C ALA A 38 -1.70 1.67 4.26
N LYS A 39 -1.50 1.43 5.56
CA LYS A 39 -0.18 1.31 6.16
C LYS A 39 0.61 0.14 5.58
N PHE A 40 -0.01 -1.04 5.45
CA PHE A 40 0.64 -2.20 4.85
C PHE A 40 1.15 -1.91 3.44
N LEU A 41 0.33 -1.28 2.59
CA LEU A 41 0.71 -0.91 1.23
C LEU A 41 1.79 0.18 1.20
N LEU A 42 1.73 1.15 2.11
CA LEU A 42 2.72 2.22 2.22
C LEU A 42 4.09 1.66 2.62
N ASP A 43 4.13 0.76 3.60
CA ASP A 43 5.37 0.14 4.06
C ASP A 43 5.99 -0.68 2.90
N GLN A 44 5.19 -1.47 2.18
CA GLN A 44 5.68 -2.18 0.98
C GLN A 44 6.19 -1.24 -0.12
N ALA A 45 5.52 -0.10 -0.35
CA ALA A 45 5.96 0.88 -1.34
C ALA A 45 7.28 1.54 -0.95
N ARG A 46 7.49 1.80 0.35
CA ARG A 46 8.76 2.33 0.89
C ARG A 46 9.89 1.34 0.72
N ASP A 47 9.69 0.09 1.14
CA ASP A 47 10.71 -0.97 1.02
C ASP A 47 11.15 -1.15 -0.45
N ASN A 48 10.20 -1.10 -1.39
CA ASN A 48 10.49 -1.15 -2.81
C ASN A 48 11.28 0.08 -3.30
N ALA A 49 10.95 1.27 -2.81
CA ALA A 49 11.65 2.50 -3.18
C ALA A 49 13.10 2.47 -2.66
N ASP A 50 13.30 2.05 -1.42
CA ASP A 50 14.62 1.89 -0.80
C ASP A 50 15.46 0.86 -1.56
N ALA A 51 14.88 -0.30 -1.92
CA ALA A 51 15.58 -1.31 -2.71
C ALA A 51 16.04 -0.77 -4.09
N ILE A 52 15.22 0.05 -4.75
CA ILE A 52 15.60 0.69 -6.02
C ILE A 52 16.69 1.75 -5.80
N TRP A 53 16.60 2.51 -4.72
CA TRP A 53 17.58 3.53 -4.34
C TRP A 53 18.96 2.90 -4.14
N ASP A 54 19.02 1.83 -3.35
CA ASP A 54 20.23 1.05 -3.09
C ASP A 54 20.79 0.40 -4.35
N ALA A 55 19.94 -0.23 -5.17
CA ALA A 55 20.36 -0.88 -6.41
C ALA A 55 20.98 0.10 -7.43
N LYS A 56 20.57 1.38 -7.38
CA LYS A 56 21.15 2.43 -8.22
C LYS A 56 22.39 3.08 -7.61
N GLY A 57 22.81 2.63 -6.43
CA GLY A 57 23.94 3.21 -5.69
C GLY A 57 23.69 4.67 -5.32
N TYR A 58 22.42 5.07 -5.17
CA TYR A 58 22.10 6.42 -4.79
C TYR A 58 22.45 6.63 -3.32
N SER A 59 23.14 7.73 -3.04
CA SER A 59 23.37 8.25 -1.69
C SER A 59 22.86 9.69 -1.60
N ASP A 60 22.74 10.20 -0.37
CA ASP A 60 22.44 11.60 -0.12
C ASP A 60 23.46 12.53 -0.80
N GLU A 61 24.74 12.14 -0.89
CA GLU A 61 25.72 12.88 -1.68
C GLU A 61 25.44 12.85 -3.18
N SER A 62 25.04 11.69 -3.72
CA SER A 62 24.70 11.57 -5.15
C SER A 62 23.49 12.41 -5.54
N LEU A 63 22.54 12.58 -4.63
CA LEU A 63 21.36 13.42 -4.83
C LEU A 63 21.72 14.90 -4.77
N LYS A 64 22.55 15.30 -3.79
CA LYS A 64 23.07 16.67 -3.70
C LYS A 64 23.86 17.06 -4.96
N GLN A 65 24.74 16.19 -5.44
CA GLN A 65 25.47 16.41 -6.68
C GLN A 65 24.55 16.57 -7.90
N LYS A 66 23.40 15.89 -7.94
CA LYS A 66 22.42 16.04 -9.03
C LYS A 66 21.63 17.35 -8.91
N LEU A 67 21.26 17.75 -7.69
CA LEU A 67 20.50 18.98 -7.44
C LEU A 67 21.33 20.26 -7.60
N ASP A 68 22.63 20.21 -7.31
CA ASP A 68 23.53 21.37 -7.42
C ASP A 68 24.01 21.63 -8.87
N ASN A 69 23.79 20.68 -9.80
CA ASN A 69 24.22 20.77 -11.20
C ASN A 69 23.08 21.10 -12.18
N ASP A 70 21.88 21.41 -11.69
CA ASP A 70 20.74 21.99 -12.44
C ASP A 70 20.63 23.51 -12.18
#